data_AF-W4FAR6-F1
#
_entry.id   AF-W4FAR6-F1
#
_cell.length_a   1.000
_cell.length_b   1.000
_cell.length_c   1.000
_cell.angle_alpha   90.00
_cell.angle_beta   90.00
_cell.angle_gamma   90.00
#
_symmetry.space_group_name_H-M   'P 1'
#
loop_
_entity.id
_entity.type
_entity.pdbx_description
1 polymer ?
#
loop_
_entity_poly.entity_id
_entity_poly.type
_entity_poly.pdbx_seq_one_letter_code
_entity_poly.pdbx_strand_id
1 'polypeptide(L)'
;MSRSVSASSIMLNHIVWEGDCLVIRFGRLKNDQEGKYCAPRNQENGPVLLFGHNAKERFAKWLSVICSASKDTILSMGLNITGIGTHSLRKGVATALTNTPGGPQAVSVWLRAGWSLGGARVDTFSLARVVINL
;
A
#
# COMPACT_ATOMS: atom_id res chain seq x y z
N MET A 1 -2.56 4.60 -0.79
CA MET A 1 -2.62 3.14 -0.51
C MET A 1 -1.36 2.48 -1.05
N SER A 2 -0.48 2.06 -0.16
CA SER A 2 0.77 1.39 -0.51
C SER A 2 0.51 -0.03 -1.06
N ARG A 3 1.39 -0.51 -1.94
CA ARG A 3 1.42 -1.92 -2.36
C ARG A 3 2.20 -2.73 -1.33
N SER A 4 1.88 -4.02 -1.18
CA SER A 4 2.59 -4.94 -0.27
C SER A 4 4.10 -4.97 -0.52
N VAL A 5 4.53 -4.93 -1.78
CA VAL A 5 5.95 -4.85 -2.17
C VAL A 5 6.60 -3.54 -1.72
N SER A 6 5.91 -2.41 -1.88
CA SER A 6 6.42 -1.10 -1.46
C SER A 6 6.45 -0.96 0.06
N ALA A 7 5.50 -1.58 0.76
CA ALA A 7 5.49 -1.65 2.21
C ALA A 7 6.63 -2.54 2.75
N SER A 8 6.94 -3.66 2.09
CA SER A 8 8.02 -4.55 2.52
C SER A 8 9.42 -3.93 2.44
N SER A 9 9.60 -2.86 1.67
CA SER A 9 10.87 -2.13 1.56
C SER A 9 10.94 -0.90 2.48
N ILE A 10 9.96 -0.67 3.35
CA ILE A 10 10.02 0.43 4.33
C ILE A 10 11.07 0.07 5.38
N MET A 11 11.97 1.01 5.64
CA MET A 11 13.00 0.94 6.68
C MET A 11 12.62 1.88 7.83
N LEU A 12 13.15 1.67 9.03
CA LEU A 12 12.84 2.53 10.19
C LEU A 12 13.19 4.00 9.94
N ASN A 13 14.28 4.28 9.23
CA ASN A 13 14.71 5.62 8.86
C ASN A 13 13.77 6.33 7.85
N HIS A 14 12.84 5.61 7.24
CA HIS A 14 11.85 6.19 6.34
C HIS A 14 10.66 6.81 7.10
N ILE A 15 10.56 6.56 8.41
CA ILE A 15 9.53 7.09 9.28
C ILE A 15 10.07 8.37 9.92
N VAL A 16 9.39 9.48 9.65
CA VAL A 16 9.75 10.79 10.18
C VAL A 16 8.49 11.43 10.75
N TRP A 17 8.63 12.11 11.88
CA TRP A 17 7.56 12.97 12.39
C TRP A 17 7.69 14.35 11.75
N GLU A 18 6.65 14.83 11.07
CA GLU A 18 6.61 16.17 10.49
C GLU A 18 5.37 16.92 10.99
N GLY A 19 5.60 17.93 11.85
CA GLY A 19 4.52 18.69 12.47
C GLY A 19 3.73 17.84 13.47
N ASP A 20 2.49 17.53 13.13
CA ASP A 20 1.51 16.74 13.91
C ASP A 20 1.25 15.35 13.31
N CYS A 21 2.04 14.92 12.32
CA CYS A 21 1.77 13.68 11.60
C CYS A 21 2.99 12.79 11.41
N LEU A 22 2.74 11.48 11.39
CA LEU A 22 3.71 10.47 11.03
C LEU A 22 3.80 10.38 9.51
N VAL A 23 4.99 10.65 8.98
CA VAL A 23 5.28 10.62 7.55
C VAL A 23 6.12 9.39 7.23
N ILE A 24 5.62 8.56 6.31
CA ILE A 24 6.37 7.42 5.78
C ILE A 24 6.82 7.75 4.35
N ARG A 25 8.14 7.80 4.17
CA ARG A 25 8.77 8.06 2.87
C ARG A 25 9.05 6.74 2.14
N PHE A 26 8.57 6.60 0.91
CA PHE A 26 8.86 5.42 0.10
C PHE A 26 10.10 5.63 -0.75
N GLY A 27 11.16 4.87 -0.48
CA GLY A 27 12.40 4.91 -1.27
C GLY A 27 12.29 4.30 -2.67
N ARG A 28 11.15 3.68 -3.04
CA ARG A 28 10.94 3.13 -4.39
C ARG A 28 9.48 3.18 -4.78
N LEU A 29 9.16 4.00 -5.78
CA LEU A 29 7.83 4.10 -6.37
C LEU A 29 7.87 3.55 -7.79
N LYS A 30 6.86 2.75 -8.17
CA LYS A 30 6.77 2.17 -9.53
C LYS A 30 6.73 3.23 -10.64
N ASN A 31 6.33 4.46 -10.30
CA ASN A 31 6.19 5.57 -11.22
C ASN A 31 7.38 6.55 -11.17
N ASP A 32 8.35 6.35 -10.26
CA ASP A 32 9.55 7.18 -10.16
C ASP A 32 10.58 6.72 -11.20
N GLN A 33 10.41 7.15 -12.45
CA GLN A 33 11.34 6.83 -13.54
C GLN A 33 12.65 7.62 -13.43
N GLU A 34 12.64 8.77 -12.76
CA GLU A 34 13.81 9.63 -12.58
C GLU A 34 14.71 9.18 -11.41
N GLY A 35 14.19 8.30 -10.54
CA GLY A 35 14.95 7.76 -9.41
C GLY A 35 15.26 8.81 -8.34
N LYS A 36 14.58 9.95 -8.35
CA LYS A 36 14.86 11.11 -7.48
C LYS A 36 14.66 10.79 -6.00
N TYR A 37 13.88 9.76 -5.68
CA TYR A 37 13.59 9.32 -4.32
C TYR A 37 14.18 7.95 -3.99
N CYS A 38 15.07 7.43 -4.85
CA CYS A 38 15.74 6.15 -4.61
C CYS A 38 16.72 6.23 -3.45
N ALA A 39 16.37 5.59 -2.33
CA ALA A 39 17.32 5.36 -1.24
C ALA A 39 18.38 4.31 -1.67
N PRO A 40 19.64 4.44 -1.23
CA PRO A 40 20.71 3.49 -1.57
C PRO A 40 20.38 2.08 -1.07
N ARG A 41 20.67 1.06 -1.90
CA ARG A 41 20.23 -0.34 -1.66
C ARG A 41 20.99 -1.06 -0.55
N ASN A 42 22.23 -0.68 -0.28
CA ASN A 42 23.12 -1.42 0.61
C ASN A 42 23.95 -0.43 1.43
N GLN A 43 23.62 -0.29 2.72
CA GLN A 43 24.63 -0.01 3.72
C GLN A 43 24.92 -1.35 4.41
N GLU A 44 26.20 -1.64 4.63
CA GLU A 44 26.67 -2.90 5.22
C GLU A 44 26.24 -3.02 6.69
N ASN A 45 25.88 -1.87 7.30
CA ASN A 45 25.08 -1.71 8.51
C ASN A 45 23.71 -1.09 8.14
N GLY A 46 22.97 -1.76 7.27
CA GLY A 46 21.78 -1.22 6.62
C GLY A 46 20.66 -0.95 7.62
N PRO A 47 19.86 0.11 7.40
CA PRO A 47 18.73 0.44 8.27
C PRO A 47 17.72 -0.72 8.33
N VAL A 48 17.28 -1.03 9.55
CA VAL A 48 16.37 -2.15 9.84
C VAL A 48 15.06 -2.00 9.06
N LEU A 49 14.67 -3.05 8.34
CA LEU A 49 13.36 -3.13 7.69
C LEU A 49 12.25 -3.10 8.74
N LEU A 50 11.28 -2.20 8.57
CA LEU A 50 10.18 -2.01 9.51
C LEU A 50 9.39 -3.29 9.76
N PHE A 51 9.14 -4.08 8.70
CA PHE A 51 8.37 -5.31 8.76
C PHE A 51 9.23 -6.58 8.67
N GLY A 52 10.55 -6.43 8.70
CA GLY A 52 11.51 -7.51 8.47
C GLY A 52 11.50 -8.06 7.04
N HIS A 53 12.29 -9.11 6.82
CA HIS A 53 12.37 -9.79 5.52
C HIS A 53 11.08 -10.57 5.20
N ASN A 54 10.79 -10.73 3.90
CA ASN A 54 9.63 -11.48 3.38
C ASN A 54 8.27 -11.00 3.92
N ALA A 55 8.17 -9.70 4.24
CA ALA A 55 6.95 -9.13 4.81
C ALA A 55 5.72 -9.31 3.89
N LYS A 56 5.92 -9.25 2.57
CA LYS A 56 4.86 -9.49 1.57
C LYS A 56 4.34 -10.93 1.68
N GLU A 57 5.23 -11.91 1.70
CA GLU A 57 4.90 -13.33 1.76
C GLU A 57 4.22 -13.67 3.09
N ARG A 58 4.70 -13.10 4.20
CA ARG A 58 4.08 -13.23 5.53
C ARG A 58 2.66 -12.67 5.56
N PHE A 59 2.46 -11.47 5.00
CA PHE A 59 1.13 -10.86 4.91
C PHE A 59 0.20 -11.66 4.00
N ALA A 60 0.70 -12.17 2.85
CA ALA A 60 -0.07 -13.03 1.97
C ALA A 60 -0.47 -14.34 2.67
N LYS A 61 0.45 -14.97 3.41
CA LYS A 61 0.17 -16.19 4.19
C LYS A 61 -0.89 -15.95 5.26
N TRP A 62 -0.79 -14.85 6.00
CA TRP A 62 -1.79 -14.48 6.99
C TRP A 62 -3.17 -14.23 6.36
N LEU A 63 -3.20 -13.55 5.22
CA LEU A 63 -4.43 -13.34 4.45
C LEU A 63 -5.07 -14.67 4.02
N SER A 64 -4.28 -15.63 3.53
CA SER A 64 -4.78 -16.96 3.16
C SER A 64 -5.39 -17.71 4.35
N VAL A 65 -4.80 -17.59 5.54
CA VAL A 65 -5.35 -18.19 6.77
C VAL A 65 -6.71 -17.58 7.11
N ILE A 66 -6.83 -16.26 7.07
CA ILE A 66 -8.10 -15.55 7.34
C ILE A 66 -9.16 -15.94 6.32
N CYS A 67 -8.82 -15.93 5.03
CA CYS A 67 -9.76 -16.32 3.98
C CYS A 67 -10.21 -17.78 4.11
N SER A 68 -9.35 -18.66 4.65
CA SER A 68 -9.72 -20.07 4.91
C SER A 68 -10.67 -20.20 6.10
N ALA A 69 -10.53 -19.35 7.12
CA ALA A 69 -11.42 -19.33 8.29
C ALA A 69 -12.83 -18.83 7.96
N SER A 70 -12.98 -17.93 6.99
CA SER A 70 -14.28 -17.37 6.55
C SER A 70 -14.70 -17.90 5.17
N LYS A 71 -14.35 -19.16 4.85
CA LYS A 71 -14.55 -19.77 3.54
C LYS A 71 -16.02 -19.77 3.10
N ASP A 72 -16.95 -20.09 4.00
CA ASP A 72 -18.37 -20.22 3.65
C ASP A 72 -18.99 -18.89 3.24
N THR A 73 -18.62 -17.81 3.92
CA THR A 73 -19.08 -16.45 3.57
C THR A 73 -18.49 -15.99 2.23
N ILE A 74 -17.23 -16.34 1.95
CA ILE A 74 -16.57 -15.98 0.69
C ILE A 74 -17.21 -16.72 -0.49
N LEU A 75 -17.52 -18.00 -0.31
CA LEU A 75 -18.21 -18.81 -1.30
C LEU A 75 -19.67 -18.36 -1.52
N SER A 76 -20.39 -17.98 -0.46
CA SER A 76 -21.76 -17.47 -0.60
C SER A 76 -21.82 -16.11 -1.31
N MET A 77 -20.76 -15.31 -1.23
CA MET A 77 -20.58 -14.08 -2.01
C MET A 77 -20.15 -14.35 -3.47
N GLY A 78 -19.99 -15.61 -3.88
CA GLY A 78 -19.58 -15.99 -5.23
C GLY A 78 -18.10 -15.71 -5.53
N LEU A 79 -17.27 -15.53 -4.50
CA LEU A 79 -15.85 -15.23 -4.64
C LEU A 79 -15.01 -16.49 -4.52
N ASN A 80 -13.96 -16.60 -5.34
CA ASN A 80 -12.99 -17.67 -5.22
C ASN A 80 -11.86 -17.25 -4.28
N ILE A 81 -11.62 -18.04 -3.22
CA ILE A 81 -10.56 -17.82 -2.23
C ILE A 81 -9.18 -17.71 -2.88
N THR A 82 -8.92 -18.50 -3.93
CA THR A 82 -7.63 -18.47 -4.64
C THR A 82 -7.42 -17.19 -5.44
N GLY A 83 -8.50 -16.45 -5.74
CA GLY A 83 -8.46 -15.14 -6.39
C GLY A 83 -8.29 -13.97 -5.41
N ILE A 84 -8.34 -14.21 -4.11
CA ILE A 84 -8.17 -13.17 -3.08
C ILE A 84 -6.70 -13.07 -2.71
N GLY A 85 -6.10 -11.92 -3.03
CA GLY A 85 -4.73 -11.61 -2.65
C GLY A 85 -4.55 -10.18 -2.19
N THR A 86 -3.30 -9.83 -1.89
CA THR A 86 -2.94 -8.48 -1.41
C THR A 86 -3.36 -7.36 -2.37
N HIS A 87 -3.42 -7.65 -3.67
CA HIS A 87 -3.93 -6.74 -4.70
C HIS A 87 -5.45 -6.56 -4.65
N SER A 88 -6.20 -7.61 -4.30
CA SER A 88 -7.66 -7.60 -4.19
C SER A 88 -8.10 -6.69 -3.03
N LEU A 89 -7.40 -6.73 -1.89
CA LEU A 89 -7.62 -5.79 -0.78
C LEU A 89 -7.43 -4.33 -1.23
N ARG A 90 -6.32 -4.03 -1.91
CA ARG A 90 -6.05 -2.67 -2.39
C ARG A 90 -7.12 -2.17 -3.37
N LYS A 91 -7.64 -3.04 -4.25
CA LYS A 91 -8.73 -2.71 -5.17
C LYS A 91 -10.06 -2.53 -4.43
N GLY A 92 -10.39 -3.46 -3.52
CA GLY A 92 -11.62 -3.44 -2.75
C GLY A 92 -11.77 -2.19 -1.90
N VAL A 93 -10.71 -1.75 -1.21
CA VAL A 93 -10.72 -0.50 -0.43
C VAL A 93 -10.95 0.71 -1.34
N ALA A 94 -10.33 0.76 -2.53
CA ALA A 94 -10.56 1.84 -3.48
C ALA A 94 -12.03 1.86 -3.94
N THR A 95 -12.59 0.71 -4.31
CA THR A 95 -14.00 0.58 -4.71
C THR A 95 -14.96 0.97 -3.59
N ALA A 96 -14.71 0.55 -2.35
CA ALA A 96 -15.54 0.89 -1.21
C ALA A 96 -15.57 2.42 -0.97
N LEU A 97 -14.41 3.07 -1.02
CA LEU A 97 -14.31 4.53 -0.85
C LEU A 97 -14.99 5.30 -1.99
N THR A 98 -14.93 4.81 -3.24
CA THR A 98 -15.61 5.47 -4.36
C THR A 98 -17.12 5.30 -4.32
N ASN A 99 -17.62 4.24 -3.67
CA ASN A 99 -19.04 3.93 -3.60
C ASN A 99 -19.72 4.45 -2.31
N THR A 100 -18.98 5.16 -1.45
CA THR A 100 -19.54 5.73 -0.22
C THR A 100 -20.25 7.07 -0.54
N PRO A 101 -21.55 7.23 -0.25
CA PRO A 101 -22.25 8.51 -0.40
C PRO A 101 -21.59 9.60 0.45
N GLY A 102 -21.28 10.76 -0.15
CA GLY A 102 -20.53 11.83 0.52
C GLY A 102 -19.02 11.54 0.68
N GLY A 103 -18.51 10.45 0.09
CA GLY A 103 -17.11 10.08 0.10
C GLY A 103 -16.21 10.96 -0.79
N PRO A 104 -14.89 10.74 -0.74
CA PRO A 104 -13.94 11.50 -1.54
C PRO A 104 -14.11 11.26 -3.04
N GLN A 105 -13.88 12.28 -3.87
CA GLN A 105 -13.96 12.17 -5.34
C GLN A 105 -13.11 11.00 -5.87
N ALA A 106 -13.64 10.26 -6.84
CA ALA A 106 -12.99 9.05 -7.38
C ALA A 106 -11.55 9.31 -7.87
N VAL A 107 -11.32 10.46 -8.53
CA VAL A 107 -9.99 10.90 -8.96
C VAL A 107 -9.02 10.99 -7.78
N SER A 108 -9.45 11.55 -6.65
CA SER A 108 -8.63 11.64 -5.44
C SER A 108 -8.28 10.25 -4.86
N VAL A 109 -9.20 9.29 -4.94
CA VAL A 109 -8.97 7.90 -4.51
C VAL A 109 -7.97 7.22 -5.44
N TRP A 110 -8.09 7.41 -6.75
CA TRP A 110 -7.19 6.83 -7.75
C TRP A 110 -5.76 7.37 -7.64
N LEU A 111 -5.62 8.68 -7.45
CA LEU A 111 -4.34 9.33 -7.18
C LEU A 111 -3.70 8.75 -5.91
N ARG A 112 -4.47 8.63 -4.81
CA ARG A 112 -4.00 7.99 -3.58
C ARG A 112 -3.71 6.49 -3.76
N ALA A 113 -4.38 5.79 -4.66
CA ALA A 113 -4.12 4.39 -4.99
C ALA A 113 -2.91 4.21 -5.93
N GLY A 114 -2.33 5.31 -6.43
CA GLY A 114 -1.23 5.31 -7.38
C GLY A 114 -1.62 4.67 -8.72
N TRP A 115 -2.82 4.99 -9.21
CA TRP A 115 -3.33 4.57 -10.52
C TRP A 115 -3.15 5.70 -11.54
N SER A 116 -2.77 5.36 -12.76
CA SER A 116 -2.63 6.30 -13.87
C SER A 116 -3.98 6.54 -14.55
N LEU A 117 -4.26 7.78 -14.94
CA LEU A 117 -5.49 8.17 -15.63
C LEU A 117 -5.15 8.44 -17.11
N GLY A 118 -5.31 7.42 -17.95
CA GLY A 118 -5.28 7.49 -19.42
C GLY A 118 -4.19 8.40 -20.02
N GLY A 119 -3.00 7.87 -20.31
CA GLY A 119 -1.93 8.58 -21.03
C GLY A 119 -1.25 9.73 -20.27
N ALA A 120 -1.92 10.36 -19.31
CA ALA A 120 -1.33 11.37 -18.44
C ALA A 120 -0.58 10.69 -17.29
N ARG A 121 0.75 10.77 -17.39
CA ARG A 121 1.69 10.52 -16.31
C ARG A 121 1.48 11.59 -15.24
N VAL A 122 0.80 11.22 -14.18
CA VAL A 122 0.73 12.06 -12.98
C VAL A 122 1.66 11.44 -11.97
N ASP A 123 2.85 12.03 -11.82
CA ASP A 123 3.83 11.72 -10.78
C ASP A 123 3.24 12.12 -9.43
N THR A 124 2.29 11.32 -8.98
CA THR A 124 1.61 11.56 -7.73
C THR A 124 2.58 11.11 -6.64
N PHE A 125 3.20 12.08 -6.00
CA PHE A 125 3.87 11.91 -4.72
C PHE A 125 2.93 11.24 -3.74
N SER A 126 3.00 9.91 -3.64
CA SER A 126 2.40 9.17 -2.53
C SER A 126 3.28 9.39 -1.30
N LEU A 127 3.29 10.61 -0.77
CA LEU A 127 3.55 10.83 0.64
C LEU A 127 2.33 10.22 1.36
N ALA A 128 2.51 9.03 1.93
CA ALA A 128 1.52 8.53 2.86
C ALA A 128 1.70 9.31 4.17
N ARG A 129 1.05 10.47 4.27
CA ARG A 129 0.79 11.12 5.55
C ARG A 129 -0.21 10.26 6.29
N VAL A 130 0.25 9.54 7.30
CA VAL A 130 -0.64 8.89 8.26
C VAL A 130 -0.73 9.87 9.43
N VAL A 131 -1.79 10.67 9.44
CA VAL A 131 -2.09 11.53 10.59
C VAL A 131 -2.60 10.61 11.70
N ILE A 132 -1.73 10.24 12.62
CA ILE A 132 -2.12 9.60 13.88
C ILE A 132 -2.29 10.75 14.87
N ASN A 133 -3.52 11.27 14.99
CA ASN A 133 -3.85 12.13 16.13
C ASN A 133 -3.93 11.22 17.34
N LEU A 134 -3.05 11.44 18.32
CA LEU A 134 -3.14 10.87 19.66
C LEU A 134 -4.20 11.63 20.48
#